data_AF-A0A973F591-F1
#
_entry.id   AF-A0A973F591-F1
#
_cell.length_a   1.000
_cell.length_b   1.000
_cell.length_c   1.000
_cell.angle_alpha   90.00
_cell.angle_beta   90.00
_cell.angle_gamma   90.00
#
_symmetry.space_group_name_H-M   'P 1'
#
loop_
_entity.id
_entity.type
_entity.pdbx_description
1 polymer ?
#
loop_
_entity_poly.entity_id
_entity_poly.type
_entity_poly.pdbx_seq_one_letter_code
_entity_poly.pdbx_strand_id
1 'polypeptide(L)'
;MSFIDIFRPKWKNSNVFLRLAAVEKLTNQSQLAEVAKNDYENTIRIAAVNRLTDQTRLAEVALTNDNKEARYAALENLTDPNLRAKVLETFDYNEKDMETFRTMALVFNFEKE
;
A
#
# COMPACT_ATOMS: atom_id res chain seq x y z
N MET A 1 4.17 0.42 -25.50
CA MET A 1 5.18 1.39 -25.01
C MET A 1 4.88 2.73 -25.66
N SER A 2 4.81 3.81 -24.88
CA SER A 2 4.62 5.18 -25.35
C SER A 2 5.97 5.85 -25.57
N PHE A 3 6.09 6.70 -26.60
CA PHE A 3 7.32 7.48 -26.85
C PHE A 3 7.75 8.35 -25.65
N ILE A 4 6.78 8.77 -24.82
CA ILE A 4 7.02 9.60 -23.63
C ILE A 4 7.66 8.79 -22.48
N ASP A 5 7.58 7.46 -22.51
CA ASP A 5 8.06 6.59 -21.42
C ASP A 5 9.58 6.67 -21.18
N ILE A 6 10.35 7.16 -22.15
CA ILE A 6 11.81 7.33 -22.06
C ILE A 6 12.19 8.47 -21.09
N PHE A 7 11.32 9.48 -20.95
CA PHE A 7 11.59 10.66 -20.11
C PHE A 7 10.96 10.57 -18.72
N ARG A 8 10.10 9.57 -18.49
CA ARG A 8 9.46 9.37 -17.19
C ARG A 8 10.36 8.55 -16.26
N PRO A 9 10.31 8.80 -14.94
CA PRO A 9 10.84 7.84 -13.98
C PRO A 9 10.26 6.45 -14.22
N LYS A 10 11.06 5.39 -14.02
CA LYS A 10 10.63 4.02 -14.33
C LYS A 10 9.35 3.60 -13.60
N TRP A 11 9.10 4.14 -12.40
CA TRP A 11 7.89 3.91 -11.62
C TRP A 11 6.66 4.70 -12.10
N LYS A 12 6.77 5.57 -13.14
CA LYS A 12 5.65 6.22 -13.85
C LYS A 12 5.52 5.73 -15.30
N ASN A 13 6.18 4.63 -15.65
CA ASN A 13 6.17 4.08 -17.00
C ASN A 13 4.78 3.54 -17.37
N SER A 14 4.38 3.63 -18.64
CA SER A 14 3.09 3.06 -19.08
C SER A 14 3.05 1.53 -18.99
N ASN A 15 4.22 0.87 -18.97
CA ASN A 15 4.35 -0.58 -18.81
C ASN A 15 4.29 -0.98 -17.32
N VAL A 16 3.26 -1.74 -16.96
CA VAL A 16 3.01 -2.28 -15.62
C VAL A 16 4.20 -3.06 -15.06
N PHE A 17 4.82 -3.94 -15.85
CA PHE A 17 5.94 -4.76 -15.40
C PHE A 17 7.18 -3.90 -15.08
N LEU A 18 7.44 -2.84 -15.87
CA LEU A 18 8.54 -1.93 -15.58
C LEU A 18 8.28 -1.07 -14.34
N ARG A 19 7.04 -0.64 -14.12
CA ARG A 19 6.69 0.09 -12.90
C ARG A 19 6.84 -0.79 -11.67
N LEU A 20 6.30 -2.01 -11.68
CA LEU A 20 6.42 -2.94 -10.58
C LEU A 20 7.89 -3.20 -10.22
N ALA A 21 8.72 -3.55 -11.21
CA ALA A 21 10.15 -3.75 -11.01
C ALA A 21 10.89 -2.50 -10.52
N ALA A 22 10.39 -1.30 -10.87
CA ALA A 22 10.95 -0.05 -10.37
C ALA A 22 10.56 0.21 -8.90
N VAL A 23 9.32 -0.09 -8.52
CA VAL A 23 8.80 0.03 -7.15
C VAL A 23 9.56 -0.89 -6.21
N GLU A 24 9.85 -2.13 -6.62
CA GLU A 24 10.68 -3.09 -5.87
C GLU A 24 12.08 -2.58 -5.55
N LYS A 25 12.61 -1.64 -6.35
CA LYS A 25 13.93 -1.04 -6.15
C LYS A 25 13.88 0.36 -5.56
N LEU A 26 12.69 0.92 -5.38
CA LEU A 26 12.51 2.28 -4.89
C LEU A 26 12.80 2.32 -3.39
N THR A 27 13.59 3.31 -2.97
CA THR A 27 13.96 3.53 -1.56
C THR A 27 13.40 4.84 -1.01
N ASN A 28 13.07 5.79 -1.90
CA ASN A 28 12.49 7.07 -1.52
C ASN A 28 11.04 6.86 -1.03
N GLN A 29 10.83 7.04 0.27
CA GLN A 29 9.54 6.86 0.93
C GLN A 29 8.44 7.80 0.39
N SER A 30 8.81 8.97 -0.14
CA SER A 30 7.85 9.92 -0.72
C SER A 30 7.32 9.42 -2.05
N GLN A 31 8.20 8.87 -2.87
CA GLN A 31 7.81 8.30 -4.16
C GLN A 31 7.05 6.99 -3.96
N LEU A 32 7.46 6.16 -2.98
CA LEU A 32 6.69 4.96 -2.59
C LEU A 32 5.27 5.32 -2.14
N ALA A 33 5.10 6.37 -1.33
CA ALA A 33 3.77 6.80 -0.92
C ALA A 33 2.93 7.36 -2.07
N GLU A 34 3.55 8.10 -3.00
CA GLU A 34 2.88 8.56 -4.21
C GLU A 34 2.36 7.38 -5.04
N VAL A 35 3.18 6.34 -5.22
CA VAL A 35 2.78 5.12 -5.93
C VAL A 35 1.69 4.37 -5.18
N ALA A 36 1.87 4.14 -3.87
CA ALA A 36 0.90 3.45 -3.03
C ALA A 36 -0.49 4.10 -3.13
N LYS A 37 -0.53 5.44 -3.15
CA LYS A 37 -1.77 6.22 -3.19
C LYS A 37 -2.40 6.33 -4.58
N ASN A 38 -1.61 6.32 -5.66
CA ASN A 38 -2.09 6.77 -6.97
C ASN A 38 -1.82 5.82 -8.15
N ASP A 39 -1.06 4.73 -8.02
CA ASP A 39 -0.85 3.82 -9.17
C ASP A 39 -2.16 3.19 -9.59
N TYR A 40 -2.45 3.13 -10.89
CA TYR A 40 -3.72 2.59 -11.36
C TYR A 40 -3.85 1.07 -11.14
N GLU A 41 -2.74 0.33 -11.03
CA GLU A 41 -2.74 -1.11 -10.74
C GLU A 41 -2.68 -1.38 -9.24
N ASN A 42 -3.67 -2.09 -8.72
CA ASN A 42 -3.76 -2.46 -7.30
C ASN A 42 -2.54 -3.25 -6.81
N THR A 43 -2.01 -4.15 -7.65
CA THR A 43 -0.80 -4.94 -7.32
C THR A 43 0.42 -4.05 -7.09
N ILE A 44 0.55 -2.95 -7.84
CA ILE A 44 1.64 -1.99 -7.68
C ILE A 44 1.41 -1.13 -6.44
N ARG A 45 0.15 -0.73 -6.15
CA ARG A 45 -0.17 -0.04 -4.90
C ARG A 45 0.26 -0.87 -3.69
N ILE A 46 -0.12 -2.14 -3.64
CA ILE A 46 0.22 -3.07 -2.56
C ILE A 46 1.74 -3.27 -2.46
N ALA A 47 2.43 -3.46 -3.59
CA ALA A 47 3.89 -3.58 -3.61
C ALA A 47 4.58 -2.33 -3.03
N ALA A 48 4.06 -1.14 -3.32
CA ALA A 48 4.59 0.10 -2.75
C ALA A 48 4.30 0.21 -1.25
N VAL A 49 3.10 -0.16 -0.81
CA VAL A 49 2.72 -0.21 0.62
C VAL A 49 3.62 -1.14 1.42
N ASN A 50 3.92 -2.32 0.88
CA ASN A 50 4.80 -3.30 1.52
C ASN A 50 6.26 -2.83 1.66
N ARG A 51 6.63 -1.76 0.96
CA ARG A 51 7.97 -1.14 1.05
C ARG A 51 7.97 0.18 1.82
N LEU A 52 6.80 0.69 2.20
CA LEU A 52 6.71 1.86 3.06
C LEU A 52 7.09 1.49 4.48
N THR A 53 8.02 2.24 5.04
CA THR A 53 8.42 2.16 6.45
C THR A 53 8.02 3.41 7.22
N ASP A 54 7.76 4.52 6.51
CA ASP A 54 7.25 5.76 7.08
C ASP A 54 5.83 5.56 7.63
N GLN A 55 5.72 5.54 8.96
CA GLN A 55 4.47 5.25 9.68
C GLN A 55 3.39 6.31 9.42
N THR A 56 3.77 7.57 9.19
CA THR A 56 2.79 8.64 8.91
C THR A 56 2.17 8.43 7.54
N ARG A 57 2.97 8.01 6.56
CA ARG A 57 2.49 7.70 5.21
C ARG A 57 1.67 6.41 5.16
N LEU A 58 2.07 5.41 5.93
CA LEU A 58 1.26 4.19 6.09
C LEU A 58 -0.13 4.51 6.64
N ALA A 59 -0.22 5.38 7.67
CA ALA A 59 -1.50 5.84 8.19
C ALA A 59 -2.32 6.60 7.13
N GLU A 60 -1.69 7.48 6.34
CA GLU A 60 -2.38 8.20 5.26
C GLU A 60 -2.94 7.24 4.20
N VAL A 61 -2.15 6.23 3.78
CA VAL A 61 -2.60 5.24 2.81
C VAL A 61 -3.75 4.41 3.38
N ALA A 62 -3.63 3.96 4.64
CA ALA A 62 -4.70 3.23 5.30
C ALA A 62 -6.01 4.03 5.33
N LEU A 63 -5.93 5.36 5.51
CA LEU A 63 -7.07 6.29 5.57
C LEU A 63 -7.68 6.66 4.22
N THR A 64 -6.88 6.80 3.17
CA THR A 64 -7.30 7.51 1.95
C THR A 64 -7.32 6.65 0.68
N ASN A 65 -6.76 5.44 0.72
CA ASN A 65 -6.71 4.59 -0.47
C ASN A 65 -8.09 4.02 -0.82
N ASP A 66 -8.44 4.02 -2.10
CA ASP A 66 -9.69 3.44 -2.60
C ASP A 66 -9.65 1.91 -2.67
N ASN A 67 -8.47 1.33 -2.80
CA ASN A 67 -8.28 -0.11 -2.78
C ASN A 67 -8.23 -0.67 -1.34
N LYS A 68 -9.16 -1.57 -1.02
CA LYS A 68 -9.29 -2.17 0.32
C LYS A 68 -8.05 -2.96 0.73
N GLU A 69 -7.45 -3.73 -0.19
CA GLU A 69 -6.25 -4.54 0.10
C GLU A 69 -5.05 -3.65 0.42
N ALA A 70 -4.86 -2.54 -0.29
CA ALA A 70 -3.82 -1.57 -0.02
C ALA A 70 -4.04 -0.87 1.34
N ARG A 71 -5.29 -0.55 1.69
CA ARG A 71 -5.62 -0.05 3.05
C ARG A 71 -5.25 -1.07 4.13
N TYR A 72 -5.57 -2.34 3.91
CA TYR A 72 -5.29 -3.41 4.87
C TYR A 72 -3.79 -3.67 5.01
N ALA A 73 -3.05 -3.79 3.90
CA ALA A 73 -1.60 -3.91 3.93
C ALA A 73 -0.94 -2.73 4.64
N ALA A 74 -1.46 -1.51 4.45
CA ALA A 74 -0.93 -0.32 5.12
C ALA A 74 -1.21 -0.37 6.63
N LEU A 75 -2.39 -0.84 7.03
CA LEU A 75 -2.72 -1.07 8.43
C LEU A 75 -1.86 -2.18 9.04
N GLU A 76 -1.60 -3.29 8.34
CA GLU A 76 -0.71 -4.36 8.83
C GLU A 76 0.72 -3.86 9.07
N ASN A 77 1.23 -3.03 8.16
CA ASN A 77 2.57 -2.45 8.28
C ASN A 77 2.63 -1.27 9.27
N LEU A 78 1.47 -0.78 9.75
CA LEU A 78 1.39 0.30 10.74
C LEU A 78 1.62 -0.26 12.14
N THR A 79 2.88 -0.15 12.57
CA THR A 79 3.38 -0.62 13.88
C THR A 79 3.30 0.43 14.97
N ASP A 80 3.19 1.72 14.62
CA ASP A 80 2.98 2.79 15.60
C ASP A 80 1.58 2.66 16.25
N PRO A 81 1.50 2.39 17.57
CA PRO A 81 0.22 2.15 18.23
C PRO A 81 -0.72 3.36 18.22
N ASN A 82 -0.17 4.58 18.30
CA ASN A 82 -0.97 5.81 18.35
C ASN A 82 -1.57 6.10 16.97
N LEU A 83 -0.77 5.98 15.92
CA LEU A 83 -1.26 6.13 14.55
C LEU A 83 -2.26 5.01 14.21
N ARG A 84 -1.99 3.78 14.62
CA ARG A 84 -2.90 2.65 14.40
C ARG A 84 -4.25 2.86 15.09
N ALA A 85 -4.26 3.28 16.36
CA ALA A 85 -5.48 3.60 17.07
C ALA A 85 -6.27 4.70 16.36
N LYS A 86 -5.60 5.80 15.97
CA LYS A 86 -6.23 6.90 15.24
C LYS A 86 -6.87 6.46 13.91
N VAL A 87 -6.18 5.61 13.15
CA VAL A 87 -6.71 5.05 11.90
C VAL A 87 -7.97 4.23 12.19
N LEU A 88 -7.92 3.35 13.20
CA LEU A 88 -9.04 2.50 13.59
C LEU A 88 -10.23 3.28 14.17
N GLU A 89 -10.00 4.41 14.83
CA GLU A 89 -11.07 5.31 15.31
C GLU A 89 -11.73 6.10 14.16
N THR A 90 -10.96 6.46 13.15
CA THR A 90 -11.46 7.27 12.02
C THR A 90 -12.32 6.43 11.07
N PHE A 91 -11.99 5.15 10.94
CA PHE A 91 -12.82 4.21 10.22
C PHE A 91 -13.92 3.70 11.16
N ASP A 92 -15.18 3.82 10.73
CA ASP A 92 -16.24 2.95 11.24
C ASP A 92 -15.96 1.53 10.70
N TYR A 93 -14.90 0.89 11.22
CA TYR A 93 -14.58 -0.49 10.95
C TYR A 93 -15.67 -1.30 11.63
N ASN A 94 -16.77 -1.51 10.90
CA ASN A 94 -17.86 -2.37 11.31
C ASN A 94 -17.25 -3.74 11.70
N GLU A 95 -17.83 -4.41 12.71
CA GLU A 95 -17.34 -5.71 13.20
C GLU A 95 -17.12 -6.74 12.07
N LYS A 96 -17.89 -6.67 10.98
CA LYS A 96 -17.72 -7.50 9.77
C LYS A 96 -16.44 -7.20 8.97
N ASP A 97 -16.02 -5.94 8.87
CA ASP A 97 -14.78 -5.57 8.17
C ASP A 97 -13.55 -5.94 9.04
N MET A 98 -13.69 -5.88 10.37
CA MET A 98 -12.68 -6.38 11.31
C MET A 98 -12.60 -7.91 11.35
N GLU A 99 -13.72 -8.61 11.21
CA GLU A 99 -13.71 -10.08 11.11
C GLU A 99 -13.08 -10.52 9.79
N THR A 100 -13.36 -9.80 8.69
CA THR A 100 -12.65 -9.99 7.42
C THR A 100 -11.15 -9.75 7.60
N PHE A 101 -10.75 -8.70 8.33
CA PHE A 101 -9.34 -8.44 8.67
C PHE A 101 -8.71 -9.56 9.52
N ARG A 102 -9.39 -10.04 10.57
CA ARG A 102 -8.92 -11.17 11.40
C ARG A 102 -8.77 -12.44 10.57
N THR A 103 -9.73 -12.70 9.69
CA THR A 103 -9.73 -13.91 8.86
C THR A 103 -8.65 -13.82 7.77
N MET A 104 -8.50 -12.67 7.11
CA MET A 104 -7.44 -12.43 6.12
C MET A 104 -6.05 -12.44 6.76
N ALA A 105 -5.87 -11.82 7.93
CA ALA A 105 -4.59 -11.85 8.64
C ALA A 105 -4.21 -13.27 9.09
N LEU A 106 -5.18 -14.11 9.47
CA LEU A 106 -4.94 -15.53 9.73
C LEU A 106 -4.58 -16.26 8.43
N VAL A 107 -5.33 -16.08 7.34
CA VAL A 107 -5.07 -16.74 6.05
C VAL A 107 -3.71 -16.34 5.46
N PHE A 108 -3.33 -15.07 5.49
CA PHE A 108 -2.03 -14.59 4.98
C PHE A 108 -0.85 -14.95 5.90
N ASN A 109 -1.06 -15.05 7.23
CA ASN A 109 -0.02 -15.56 8.13
C ASN A 109 0.19 -17.07 7.97
N PHE A 110 -0.80 -17.82 7.49
CA PHE A 110 -0.65 -19.23 7.12
C PHE A 110 0.13 -19.44 5.81
N GLU A 111 0.27 -18.42 4.96
CA GLU A 111 1.08 -18.51 3.72
C GLU A 111 2.55 -18.09 3.91
N LYS A 112 2.94 -17.65 5.12
CA LYS A 112 4.31 -17.21 5.43
C LYS A 112 5.14 -18.24 6.23
N GLU A 113 4.70 -19.49 6.34
CA GLU A 113 5.48 -20.62 6.85
C GLU A 113 5.93 -21.58 5.74
#